data_AF-A0A6I3U4B9-F1
#
_entry.id   AF-A0A6I3U4B9-F1
#
_cell.length_a   1.000
_cell.length_b   1.000
_cell.length_c   1.000
_cell.angle_alpha   90.00
_cell.angle_beta   90.00
_cell.angle_gamma   90.00
#
_symmetry.space_group_name_H-M   'P 1'
#
loop_
_entity.id
_entity.type
_entity.pdbx_description
1 polymer ?
#
loop_
_entity_poly.entity_id
_entity_poly.type
_entity_poly.pdbx_seq_one_letter_code
_entity_poly.pdbx_strand_id
1 'polypeptide(L)' 'MKEDGKLIIADFTKTEANHHGFDLAELENKLIEHGFSSVHSQILYSAEDLFQGNHSEFFLIVAQKSLA' A
#
# COMPACT_ATOMS: atom_id res chain seq x y z
N MET A 1 2.36 -11.68 12.03
CA MET A 1 1.84 -10.69 13.00
C MET A 1 0.94 -11.41 13.99
N LYS A 2 0.75 -10.87 15.21
CA LYS A 2 -0.27 -11.40 16.13
C LYS A 2 -1.65 -11.31 15.46
N GLU A 3 -2.51 -12.29 15.71
CA GLU A 3 -3.92 -12.24 15.32
C GLU A 3 -4.60 -10.97 15.88
N ASP A 4 -5.51 -10.39 15.09
CA ASP A 4 -6.08 -9.04 15.30
C ASP A 4 -5.09 -7.86 15.30
N GLY A 5 -3.82 -8.12 15.04
CA GLY A 5 -2.82 -7.07 14.86
C GLY A 5 -3.14 -6.19 13.65
N LYS A 6 -2.81 -4.91 13.74
CA LYS A 6 -2.96 -3.94 12.63
C LYS A 6 -1.62 -3.74 11.92
N LEU A 7 -1.64 -3.91 10.60
CA LEU A 7 -0.57 -3.51 9.69
C LEU A 7 -0.90 -2.12 9.16
N ILE A 8 0.10 -1.24 9.22
CA ILE A 8 0.02 0.10 8.66
C ILE A 8 1.20 0.25 7.71
N ILE A 9 0.93 0.57 6.44
CA ILE A 9 1.95 0.82 5.42
C ILE A 9 1.74 2.24 4.91
N ALA A 10 2.79 3.06 4.89
CA ALA A 10 2.78 4.34 4.22
C ALA A 10 3.97 4.40 3.28
N ASP A 11 3.70 4.50 1.98
CA ASP A 11 4.72 4.45 0.93
C ASP A 11 4.21 5.11 -0.35
N PHE A 12 5.00 5.04 -1.42
CA PHE A 12 4.72 5.65 -2.71
C PHE A 12 4.25 4.63 -3.75
N THR A 13 3.36 5.04 -4.65
CA THR A 13 2.92 4.22 -5.77
C THR A 13 4.01 4.09 -6.83
N LYS A 14 4.10 2.91 -7.44
CA LYS A 14 4.94 2.66 -8.62
C LYS A 14 4.20 3.18 -9.87
N THR A 15 4.94 3.84 -10.76
CA THR A 15 4.47 4.14 -12.12
C THR A 15 5.22 3.28 -13.12
N GLU A 16 4.74 3.15 -14.36
CA GLU A 16 5.40 2.30 -15.38
C GLU A 16 6.87 2.68 -15.64
N ALA A 17 7.23 3.94 -15.44
CA ALA A 17 8.59 4.43 -15.60
C ALA A 17 9.50 4.16 -14.38
N ASN A 18 8.93 3.80 -13.21
CA ASN A 18 9.67 3.62 -11.97
C ASN A 18 9.58 2.17 -11.45
N HIS A 19 10.73 1.53 -11.24
CA HIS A 19 10.80 0.18 -10.65
C HIS A 19 10.69 0.18 -9.12
N HIS A 20 10.60 1.35 -8.48
CA HIS A 20 10.46 1.51 -7.03
C HIS A 20 9.03 1.89 -6.64
N GLY A 21 8.61 1.51 -5.43
CA GLY A 21 7.26 1.72 -4.90
C GLY A 21 6.35 0.50 -5.07
N PHE A 22 5.04 0.71 -4.87
CA PHE A 22 4.03 -0.35 -4.91
C PHE A 22 2.96 -0.10 -5.98
N ASP A 23 2.52 -1.17 -6.61
CA ASP A 23 1.20 -1.18 -7.24
C ASP A 23 0.18 -1.38 -6.13
N LEU A 24 -0.69 -0.39 -5.95
CA LEU A 24 -1.58 -0.37 -4.80
C LEU A 24 -2.60 -1.52 -4.86
N ALA A 25 -3.16 -1.81 -6.03
CA ALA A 25 -4.12 -2.89 -6.20
C ALA A 25 -3.47 -4.27 -6.04
N GLU A 26 -2.26 -4.45 -6.57
CA GLU A 26 -1.47 -5.67 -6.38
C GLU A 26 -1.13 -5.90 -4.91
N LEU A 27 -0.74 -4.83 -4.19
CA LEU A 27 -0.42 -4.89 -2.76
C LEU A 27 -1.66 -5.25 -1.93
N GLU A 28 -2.81 -4.63 -2.19
CA GLU A 28 -4.07 -4.95 -1.50
C GLU A 28 -4.47 -6.41 -1.70
N ASN A 29 -4.41 -6.91 -2.94
CA ASN A 29 -4.70 -8.32 -3.23
C ASN A 29 -3.74 -9.26 -2.49
N LYS A 30 -2.44 -8.97 -2.50
CA LYS A 30 -1.44 -9.75 -1.77
C LYS A 30 -1.71 -9.77 -0.27
N LEU A 31 -2.14 -8.65 0.32
CA LEU A 31 -2.50 -8.61 1.73
C LEU A 31 -3.69 -9.55 2.02
N ILE A 32 -4.72 -9.52 1.18
CA ILE A 32 -5.89 -10.41 1.32
C ILE A 32 -5.45 -11.88 1.21
N GLU A 33 -4.65 -12.22 0.20
CA GLU A 33 -4.10 -13.58 0.00
C GLU A 33 -3.27 -14.07 1.19
N HIS A 34 -2.57 -13.16 1.88
CA HIS A 34 -1.74 -13.46 3.05
C HIS A 34 -2.51 -13.40 4.39
N GLY A 35 -3.84 -13.46 4.33
CA GLY A 35 -4.68 -13.59 5.51
C GLY A 35 -4.86 -12.27 6.26
N PHE A 36 -4.84 -11.14 5.56
CA PHE A 36 -5.33 -9.88 6.08
C PHE A 36 -6.78 -9.62 5.65
N SER A 37 -7.51 -8.93 6.52
CA SER A 37 -8.88 -8.48 6.33
C SER A 37 -8.97 -6.98 6.60
N SER A 38 -10.12 -6.38 6.26
CA SER A 38 -10.35 -4.94 6.39
C SER A 38 -9.22 -4.11 5.78
N VAL A 39 -8.70 -4.57 4.63
CA VAL A 39 -7.67 -3.86 3.87
C VAL A 39 -8.29 -2.61 3.28
N HIS A 40 -7.76 -1.45 3.63
CA HIS A 40 -8.21 -0.16 3.14
C HIS A 40 -7.00 0.70 2.81
N SER A 41 -6.97 1.26 1.61
CA SER A 41 -6.00 2.26 1.19
C SER A 41 -6.62 3.65 1.06
N GLN A 42 -5.77 4.66 1.23
CA GLN A 42 -6.07 6.06 0.93
C GLN A 42 -4.85 6.72 0.29
N ILE A 43 -5.06 7.45 -0.80
CA ILE A 43 -4.06 8.39 -1.32
C ILE A 43 -4.10 9.67 -0.47
N LEU A 44 -2.96 10.06 0.07
CA LEU A 44 -2.80 11.24 0.92
C LEU A 44 -2.29 12.44 0.14
N TYR A 45 -1.47 12.21 -0.89
CA TYR A 45 -0.87 13.26 -1.70
C TYR A 45 -0.45 12.73 -3.08
N SER A 46 -0.48 13.58 -4.10
CA SER A 46 -0.09 13.26 -5.47
C SER A 46 0.63 14.44 -6.10
N ALA A 47 1.76 14.20 -6.77
CA ALA A 47 2.52 15.21 -7.52
C ALA A 47 3.47 14.58 -8.56
N GLU A 48 3.81 15.37 -9.60
CA GLU A 48 4.63 14.97 -10.77
C GLU A 48 6.10 14.64 -10.48
N ASP A 49 6.68 15.15 -9.39
CA ASP A 49 8.08 14.89 -9.02
C ASP A 49 8.18 14.31 -7.61
N LEU A 50 7.09 13.71 -7.13
CA LEU A 50 6.94 13.33 -5.73
C LEU A 50 7.97 12.28 -5.28
N PHE A 51 8.26 11.31 -6.14
CA PHE A 51 9.14 10.21 -5.80
C PHE A 51 10.17 9.97 -6.92
N GLN A 52 11.44 10.21 -6.59
CA GLN A 52 12.57 10.06 -7.50
C GLN A 52 12.43 10.86 -8.82
N GLY A 53 11.78 12.03 -8.79
CA GLY A 53 11.58 12.87 -9.97
C GLY A 53 10.59 12.29 -10.99
N ASN A 54 9.66 11.44 -10.52
CA ASN A 54 8.56 10.93 -11.30
C ASN A 54 7.24 11.21 -10.59
N HIS A 55 6.15 11.21 -11.38
CA HIS A 55 4.81 11.29 -10.84
C HIS A 55 4.60 10.09 -9.92
N SER A 56 4.08 10.35 -8.72
CA SER A 56 3.74 9.31 -7.77
C SER A 56 2.70 9.81 -6.79
N GLU A 57 2.08 8.87 -6.09
CA GLU A 57 1.10 9.12 -5.06
C GLU A 57 1.62 8.55 -3.74
N PHE A 58 1.59 9.36 -2.68
CA PHE A 58 1.86 8.90 -1.33
C PHE A 58 0.57 8.33 -0.74
N PHE A 59 0.60 7.05 -0.34
CA PHE A 59 -0.57 6.34 0.16
C PHE A 59 -0.39 5.88 1.61
N LEU A 60 -1.52 5.56 2.25
CA LEU A 60 -1.61 4.86 3.51
C LEU A 60 -2.50 3.63 3.33
N ILE A 61 -2.04 2.45 3.72
CA ILE A 61 -2.85 1.25 3.90
C ILE A 61 -2.97 0.91 5.39
N VAL A 62 -4.18 0.55 5.79
CA VAL A 62 -4.46 -0.12 7.06
C VAL A 62 -5.06 -1.49 6.76
N ALA A 63 -4.53 -2.53 7.40
CA ALA A 63 -5.03 -3.91 7.28
C ALA A 63 -5.01 -4.61 8.65
N GLN A 64 -5.89 -5.59 8.85
CA GLN A 64 -5.94 -6.39 10.07
C GLN A 64 -5.54 -7.83 9.79
N LYS A 65 -4.66 -8.41 10.60
CA LYS A 65 -4.36 -9.83 10.52
C LYS A 65 -5.61 -10.62 10.95
N SER A 66 -6.17 -11.39 10.02
CA SER A 66 -7.41 -12.14 10.22
C SER A 66 -7.22 -13.26 11.23
N LEU A 67 -8.13 -13.37 12.20
CA LEU A 67 -8.24 -14.49 13.13
C LEU A 67 -8.23 -15.82 12.37
N ALA A 68 -7.29 -16.71 12.73
CA ALA A 68 -7.17 -18.04 12.16
C ALA A 68 -8.40 -18.93 12.41
#